data_AF-A0A923XEY3-F1
#
_entry.id   AF-A0A923XEY3-F1
#
_cell.length_a   1.000
_cell.length_b   1.000
_cell.length_c   1.000
_cell.angle_alpha   90.00
_cell.angle_beta   90.00
_cell.angle_gamma   90.00
#
_symmetry.space_group_name_H-M   'P 1'
#
loop_
_entity.id
_entity.type
_entity.pdbx_description
1 polymer ?
#
loop_
_entity_poly.entity_id
_entity_poly.type
_entity_poly.pdbx_seq_one_letter_code
_entity_poly.pdbx_strand_id
1 'polypeptide(L)'
;MKPDSHVSYRDLIKEEFAARIKKNKSYSLRAFARDLNISIGYLSMIFNGKRHLSLNGAMQITQRLQWSLPDQAYFVSLLEAENPKTEINKNFANERIQKIKRDHQKYSQVDLDVFTSISVWYYGAIYTLLTMREFKGTVSAISKKLNLQKTDVEVALQCLKRLGFVRVEKAVWHAISDNLKVKSAPSSAIRFYHRQMLDRASKALEEQKFEEREFSNITLTVDPSQIDLAKKKISEFQSEMAQLLEGKKDTELYQLSVQLFKLVNSKENEL
;
A
#
# COMPACT_ATOMS: atom_id res chain seq x y z
N MET A 1 7.07 2.24 -6.07
CA MET A 1 7.27 3.29 -7.08
C MET A 1 6.62 4.58 -6.59
N LYS A 2 7.13 5.77 -6.92
CA LYS A 2 6.50 7.07 -6.58
C LYS A 2 5.79 7.65 -7.82
N PRO A 3 4.60 7.18 -8.21
CA PRO A 3 3.92 7.63 -9.42
C PRO A 3 3.74 9.15 -9.52
N ASP A 4 3.63 9.86 -8.39
CA ASP A 4 3.44 11.32 -8.35
C ASP A 4 4.59 12.13 -8.96
N SER A 5 5.82 11.60 -8.97
CA SER A 5 7.00 12.30 -9.50
C SER A 5 7.27 12.09 -10.99
N HIS A 6 6.48 11.27 -11.69
CA HIS A 6 6.78 10.89 -13.07
C HIS A 6 5.74 11.42 -14.05
N VAL A 7 6.25 12.01 -15.12
CA VAL A 7 5.46 12.55 -16.23
C VAL A 7 5.56 11.61 -17.43
N SER A 8 6.63 10.80 -17.52
CA SER A 8 6.82 9.81 -18.58
C SER A 8 7.00 8.38 -18.06
N TYR A 9 6.55 7.40 -18.85
CA TYR A 9 6.84 5.98 -18.56
C TYR A 9 8.36 5.73 -18.55
N ARG A 10 9.14 6.51 -19.32
CA ARG A 10 10.60 6.41 -19.37
C ARG A 10 11.25 6.74 -18.04
N ASP A 11 10.66 7.66 -17.28
CA ASP A 11 11.18 8.09 -15.99
C ASP A 11 11.14 6.92 -14.99
N LEU A 12 10.11 6.07 -15.08
CA LEU A 12 9.97 4.88 -14.25
C LEU A 12 11.07 3.85 -14.52
N ILE A 13 11.41 3.63 -15.80
CA ILE A 13 12.48 2.71 -16.18
C ILE A 13 13.85 3.27 -15.74
N LYS A 14 14.04 4.59 -15.83
CA LYS A 14 15.28 5.26 -15.39
C LYS A 14 15.42 5.24 -13.86
N GLU A 15 14.34 5.44 -13.11
CA GLU A 15 14.33 5.34 -11.66
C GLU A 15 14.71 3.94 -11.18
N GLU A 16 14.11 2.90 -11.78
CA GLU A 16 14.45 1.50 -11.50
C GLU A 16 15.93 1.21 -11.79
N PHE A 17 16.46 1.71 -12.91
CA PHE A 17 17.89 1.57 -13.24
C PHE A 17 18.78 2.24 -12.18
N ALA A 18 18.44 3.46 -11.78
CA ALA A 18 19.18 4.20 -10.75
C ALA A 18 19.13 3.50 -9.39
N ALA A 19 17.99 2.91 -9.02
CA ALA A 19 17.84 2.13 -7.79
C ALA A 19 18.76 0.89 -7.77
N ARG A 20 18.89 0.21 -8.92
CA ARG A 20 19.81 -0.94 -9.06
C ARG A 20 21.28 -0.53 -8.99
N ILE A 21 21.66 0.60 -9.58
CA ILE A 21 23.02 1.17 -9.43
C ILE A 21 23.30 1.53 -7.97
N LYS A 22 22.32 2.10 -7.26
CA LYS A 22 22.47 2.46 -5.84
C LYS A 22 22.74 1.22 -4.97
N LYS A 23 22.09 0.10 -5.28
CA LYS A 23 22.30 -1.19 -4.60
C LYS A 23 23.60 -1.87 -5.01
N ASN A 24 24.00 -1.76 -6.27
CA ASN A 24 25.25 -2.30 -6.78
C ASN A 24 25.91 -1.30 -7.75
N LYS A 25 26.98 -0.62 -7.30
CA LYS A 25 27.69 0.38 -8.09
C LYS A 25 28.30 -0.16 -9.39
N SER A 26 28.52 -1.48 -9.49
CA SER A 26 29.02 -2.12 -10.73
C SER A 26 27.91 -2.46 -11.73
N TYR A 27 26.64 -2.20 -11.38
CA TYR A 27 25.51 -2.48 -12.25
C TYR A 27 25.53 -1.54 -13.46
N SER A 28 25.49 -2.12 -14.67
CA SER A 28 25.66 -1.39 -15.92
C SER A 28 24.39 -1.39 -16.77
N LEU A 29 24.33 -0.49 -17.75
CA LEU A 29 23.23 -0.46 -18.72
C LEU A 29 23.10 -1.78 -19.50
N ARG A 30 24.23 -2.48 -19.73
CA ARG A 30 24.24 -3.80 -20.36
C ARG A 30 23.60 -4.86 -19.47
N ALA A 31 23.88 -4.83 -18.15
CA ALA A 31 23.24 -5.72 -17.18
C ALA A 31 21.74 -5.46 -17.10
N PHE A 32 21.33 -4.19 -17.14
CA PHE A 32 19.91 -3.84 -17.12
C PHE A 32 19.17 -4.28 -18.38
N ALA A 33 19.76 -4.08 -19.56
CA ALA A 33 19.20 -4.56 -20.83
C ALA A 33 19.00 -6.08 -20.83
N ARG A 34 19.99 -6.83 -20.30
CA ARG A 34 19.90 -8.28 -20.11
C ARG A 34 18.74 -8.66 -19.19
N ASP A 35 18.60 -8.01 -18.05
CA ASP A 35 17.56 -8.32 -17.07
C ASP A 35 16.15 -8.02 -17.64
N LEU A 36 16.03 -6.99 -18.47
CA LEU A 36 14.82 -6.64 -19.23
C LEU A 36 14.58 -7.52 -20.47
N ASN A 37 15.55 -8.35 -20.85
CA ASN A 37 15.54 -9.15 -22.08
C ASN A 37 15.33 -8.34 -23.37
N ILE A 38 16.02 -7.21 -23.46
CA ILE A 38 16.04 -6.35 -24.65
C ILE A 38 17.47 -6.00 -25.03
N SER A 39 17.69 -5.58 -26.28
CA SER A 39 19.03 -5.14 -26.68
C SER A 39 19.40 -3.81 -26.00
N ILE A 40 20.69 -3.65 -25.68
CA ILE A 40 21.21 -2.41 -25.09
C ILE A 40 20.97 -1.19 -25.99
N GLY A 41 21.02 -1.39 -27.32
CA GLY A 41 20.70 -0.37 -28.31
C GLY A 41 19.24 0.06 -28.22
N TYR A 42 18.31 -0.90 -28.12
CA TYR A 42 16.88 -0.60 -27.98
C TYR A 42 16.57 0.12 -26.66
N LEU A 43 17.15 -0.33 -25.55
CA LEU A 43 17.02 0.35 -24.25
C LEU A 43 17.53 1.79 -24.30
N SER A 44 18.70 2.03 -24.93
CA SER A 44 19.26 3.37 -25.12
C SER A 44 18.34 4.25 -25.98
N MET A 45 17.76 3.71 -27.04
CA MET A 45 16.79 4.44 -27.87
C MET A 45 15.52 4.81 -27.10
N ILE A 46 15.03 3.93 -26.21
CA ILE A 46 13.89 4.23 -25.34
C ILE A 46 14.24 5.36 -24.36
N PHE A 47 15.40 5.27 -23.70
CA PHE A 47 15.84 6.27 -22.71
C PHE A 47 16.00 7.67 -23.31
N ASN A 48 16.42 7.74 -24.57
CA ASN A 48 16.61 8.97 -25.33
C ASN A 48 15.37 9.40 -26.11
N GLY A 49 14.22 8.73 -25.96
CA GLY A 49 12.98 9.10 -26.62
C GLY A 49 12.91 8.79 -28.13
N LYS A 50 13.94 8.14 -28.71
CA LYS A 50 14.01 7.81 -30.14
C LYS A 50 13.11 6.64 -30.54
N ARG A 51 12.69 5.81 -29.58
CA ARG A 51 11.74 4.69 -29.78
C ARG A 51 10.71 4.66 -28.65
N HIS A 52 9.49 4.24 -28.99
CA HIS A 52 8.44 3.92 -28.02
C HIS A 52 8.37 2.41 -27.77
N LEU A 53 7.93 2.03 -26.57
CA LEU A 53 7.56 0.64 -26.28
C LEU A 53 6.23 0.30 -26.94
N SER A 54 6.10 -0.94 -27.40
CA SER A 54 4.79 -1.52 -27.67
C SER A 54 4.11 -1.91 -26.35
N LEU A 55 2.79 -2.06 -26.35
CA LEU A 55 2.05 -2.53 -25.17
C LEU A 55 2.56 -3.90 -24.67
N ASN A 56 2.81 -4.82 -25.60
CA ASN A 56 3.38 -6.13 -25.28
C ASN A 56 4.80 -6.01 -24.68
N GLY A 57 5.66 -5.16 -25.28
CA GLY A 57 7.00 -4.90 -24.76
C GLY A 57 6.98 -4.27 -23.36
N ALA A 58 6.03 -3.37 -23.11
CA ALA A 58 5.80 -2.77 -21.82
C ALA A 58 5.40 -3.81 -20.76
N MET A 59 4.43 -4.69 -21.06
CA MET A 59 4.03 -5.77 -20.15
C MET A 59 5.18 -6.73 -19.83
N GLN A 60 5.97 -7.12 -20.84
CA GLN A 60 7.13 -8.00 -20.64
C GLN A 60 8.19 -7.36 -19.74
N ILE A 61 8.47 -6.06 -19.95
CA ILE A 61 9.40 -5.31 -19.13
C ILE A 61 8.91 -5.25 -17.67
N THR A 62 7.66 -4.87 -17.43
CA THR A 62 7.16 -4.70 -16.07
C THR A 62 7.02 -6.03 -15.32
N GLN A 63 6.70 -7.13 -16.02
CA GLN A 63 6.74 -8.48 -15.45
C GLN A 63 8.15 -8.91 -15.04
N ARG A 64 9.16 -8.66 -15.88
CA ARG A 64 10.57 -8.99 -15.56
C ARG A 64 11.12 -8.15 -14.41
N LEU A 65 10.66 -6.91 -14.30
CA LEU A 65 10.94 -6.05 -13.17
C LEU A 65 10.15 -6.43 -11.92
N GLN A 66 9.24 -7.40 -12.01
CA GLN A 66 8.39 -7.87 -10.92
C GLN A 66 7.56 -6.73 -10.30
N TRP A 67 7.14 -5.77 -11.11
CA TRP A 67 6.31 -4.67 -10.66
C TRP A 67 4.92 -5.18 -10.27
N SER A 68 4.31 -4.55 -9.27
CA SER A 68 2.97 -4.90 -8.83
C SER A 68 1.93 -4.59 -9.91
N LEU A 69 0.81 -5.32 -9.96
CA LEU A 69 -0.26 -5.06 -10.95
C LEU A 69 -0.70 -3.57 -11.02
N PRO A 70 -0.82 -2.84 -9.89
CA PRO A 70 -1.05 -1.40 -9.92
C PRO A 70 0.06 -0.59 -10.61
N ASP A 71 1.33 -0.90 -10.34
CA ASP A 71 2.47 -0.21 -10.96
C ASP A 71 2.54 -0.52 -12.47
N GLN A 72 2.21 -1.75 -12.88
CA GLN A 72 2.08 -2.14 -14.28
C GLN A 72 0.98 -1.33 -14.98
N ALA A 73 -0.21 -1.24 -14.37
CA ALA A 73 -1.32 -0.48 -14.91
C ALA A 73 -0.98 1.01 -15.05
N TYR A 74 -0.28 1.58 -14.07
CA TYR A 74 0.18 2.96 -14.12
C TYR A 74 1.20 3.20 -15.25
N PHE A 75 2.20 2.31 -15.38
CA PHE A 75 3.19 2.37 -16.45
C PHE A 75 2.56 2.29 -17.85
N VAL A 76 1.63 1.36 -18.04
CA VAL A 76 0.88 1.23 -19.29
C VAL A 76 0.04 2.49 -19.57
N SER A 77 -0.60 3.06 -18.54
CA SER A 77 -1.37 4.29 -18.71
C SER A 77 -0.50 5.47 -19.16
N LEU A 78 0.72 5.61 -18.60
CA LEU A 78 1.70 6.60 -19.06
C LEU A 78 2.16 6.36 -20.49
N LEU A 79 2.41 5.11 -20.87
CA LEU A 79 2.77 4.74 -22.24
C LEU A 79 1.68 5.12 -23.24
N GLU A 80 0.42 4.84 -22.89
CA GLU A 80 -0.75 5.13 -23.73
C GLU A 80 -0.99 6.65 -23.86
N ALA A 81 -0.79 7.42 -22.78
CA ALA A 81 -0.88 8.88 -22.81
C ALA A 81 0.18 9.55 -23.71
N GLU A 82 1.33 8.89 -23.88
CA GLU A 82 2.42 9.34 -24.75
C GLU A 82 2.31 8.83 -26.21
N ASN A 83 1.33 7.99 -26.52
CA ASN A 83 1.21 7.41 -27.85
C ASN A 83 0.51 8.38 -28.83
N PRO A 84 1.16 8.80 -29.93
CA PRO A 84 0.63 9.84 -30.82
C PRO A 84 -0.56 9.42 -31.70
N LYS A 85 -1.05 8.18 -31.63
CA LYS A 85 -1.98 7.61 -32.63
C LYS A 85 -3.48 7.73 -32.31
N THR A 86 -3.92 8.30 -31.18
CA THR A 86 -5.38 8.52 -30.98
C THR A 86 -5.66 9.50 -29.83
N GLU A 87 -6.27 10.64 -30.16
CA GLU A 87 -6.63 11.71 -29.21
C GLU A 87 -7.65 11.23 -28.15
N ILE A 88 -8.57 10.33 -28.54
CA ILE A 88 -9.56 9.71 -27.64
C ILE A 88 -8.87 8.82 -26.58
N ASN A 89 -7.85 8.04 -26.96
CA ASN A 89 -7.12 7.17 -26.03
C ASN A 89 -6.27 7.96 -25.03
N LYS A 90 -5.81 9.16 -25.40
CA LYS A 90 -5.03 10.04 -24.54
C LYS A 90 -5.85 10.59 -23.38
N ASN A 91 -7.12 10.95 -23.60
CA ASN A 91 -8.00 11.45 -22.55
C ASN A 91 -8.32 10.36 -21.51
N PHE A 92 -8.69 9.15 -21.95
CA PHE A 92 -8.92 8.01 -21.04
C PHE A 92 -7.65 7.58 -20.29
N ALA A 93 -6.48 7.67 -20.93
CA ALA A 93 -5.20 7.42 -20.28
C ALA A 93 -4.89 8.48 -19.21
N ASN A 94 -5.10 9.76 -19.52
CA ASN A 94 -4.90 10.85 -18.57
C ASN A 94 -5.88 10.76 -17.40
N GLU A 95 -7.14 10.40 -17.62
CA GLU A 95 -8.11 10.17 -16.55
C GLU A 95 -7.69 9.03 -15.62
N ARG A 96 -7.20 7.90 -16.16
CA ARG A 96 -6.63 6.81 -15.36
C ARG A 96 -5.38 7.25 -14.60
N ILE A 97 -4.46 7.98 -15.24
CA ILE A 97 -3.27 8.53 -14.57
C ILE A 97 -3.69 9.42 -13.41
N GLN A 98 -4.63 10.34 -13.63
CA GLN A 98 -5.12 11.26 -12.60
C GLN A 98 -5.88 10.54 -11.49
N LYS A 99 -6.63 9.48 -11.81
CA LYS A 99 -7.27 8.62 -10.81
C LYS A 99 -6.21 7.88 -9.99
N ILE A 100 -5.23 7.25 -10.63
CA ILE A 100 -4.14 6.53 -9.95
C ILE A 100 -3.29 7.49 -9.11
N LYS A 101 -2.96 8.69 -9.60
CA LYS A 101 -2.26 9.73 -8.82
C LYS A 101 -3.08 10.23 -7.64
N ARG A 102 -4.39 10.47 -7.82
CA ARG A 102 -5.30 10.84 -6.71
C ARG A 102 -5.41 9.73 -5.67
N ASP A 103 -5.51 8.49 -6.10
CA ASP A 103 -5.51 7.34 -5.22
C ASP A 103 -4.13 7.24 -4.53
N HIS A 104 -3.02 7.40 -5.24
CA HIS A 104 -1.66 7.35 -4.66
C HIS A 104 -1.38 8.48 -3.67
N GLN A 105 -1.77 9.73 -3.97
CA GLN A 105 -1.71 10.85 -3.04
C GLN A 105 -2.59 10.65 -1.80
N LYS A 106 -3.73 9.97 -1.94
CA LYS A 106 -4.56 9.57 -0.80
C LYS A 106 -3.94 8.43 0.01
N TYR A 107 -2.96 7.70 -0.53
CA TYR A 107 -2.36 6.52 0.10
C TYR A 107 -0.85 6.68 0.23
N SER A 108 -0.41 7.24 1.36
CA SER A 108 1.02 7.25 1.69
C SER A 108 1.53 5.80 1.79
N GLN A 109 2.22 5.32 0.75
CA GLN A 109 2.87 4.02 0.78
C GLN A 109 4.03 4.08 1.76
N VAL A 110 3.85 3.42 2.90
CA VAL A 110 4.89 3.19 3.88
C VAL A 110 5.91 2.21 3.27
N ASP A 111 7.17 2.62 3.11
CA ASP A 111 8.28 1.75 2.72
C ASP A 111 8.42 0.59 3.74
N LEU A 112 8.92 -0.57 3.35
CA LEU A 112 9.00 -1.76 4.23
C LEU A 112 9.86 -1.49 5.48
N ASP A 113 10.90 -0.68 5.36
CA ASP A 113 11.75 -0.24 6.47
C ASP A 113 11.02 0.74 7.41
N VAL A 114 10.22 1.64 6.84
CA VAL A 114 9.34 2.54 7.58
C VAL A 114 8.26 1.72 8.30
N PHE A 115 7.70 0.70 7.64
CA PHE A 115 6.67 -0.17 8.20
C PHE A 115 7.19 -1.01 9.36
N THR A 116 8.42 -1.52 9.27
CA THR A 116 9.08 -2.21 10.38
C THR A 116 9.10 -1.34 11.64
N SER A 117 9.39 -0.05 11.46
CA SER A 117 9.45 0.94 12.54
C SER A 117 8.08 1.31 13.15
N ILE A 118 6.98 0.98 12.48
CA ILE A 118 5.59 1.27 12.93
C ILE A 118 4.71 0.01 13.00
N SER A 119 5.32 -1.16 13.09
CA SER A 119 4.64 -2.46 13.03
C SER A 119 3.85 -2.84 14.28
N VAL A 120 4.01 -2.07 15.36
CA VAL A 120 3.22 -2.23 16.59
C VAL A 120 1.83 -1.63 16.37
N TRP A 121 0.79 -2.35 16.78
CA TRP A 121 -0.60 -2.03 16.41
C TRP A 121 -1.03 -0.59 16.69
N TYR A 122 -0.57 -0.03 17.81
CA TYR A 122 -1.04 1.26 18.27
C TYR A 122 -0.52 2.41 17.42
N TYR A 123 0.51 2.23 16.58
CA TYR A 123 0.97 3.30 15.69
C TYR A 123 -0.13 3.70 14.70
N GLY A 124 -0.80 2.71 14.10
CA GLY A 124 -1.94 2.94 13.22
C GLY A 124 -3.13 3.53 13.98
N ALA A 125 -3.46 2.98 15.15
CA ALA A 125 -4.56 3.47 15.97
C ALA A 125 -4.36 4.92 16.43
N ILE A 126 -3.15 5.27 16.87
CA ILE A 126 -2.78 6.65 17.26
C ILE A 126 -2.93 7.58 16.05
N TYR A 127 -2.41 7.20 14.89
CA TYR A 127 -2.53 7.99 13.67
C TYR A 127 -4.01 8.25 13.32
N THR A 128 -4.85 7.21 13.31
CA THR A 128 -6.28 7.34 12.98
C THR A 128 -7.06 8.13 14.04
N LEU A 129 -6.71 8.05 15.32
CA LEU A 129 -7.33 8.94 16.33
C LEU A 129 -7.02 10.41 16.04
N LEU A 130 -5.83 10.72 15.54
CA LEU A 130 -5.41 12.08 15.22
C LEU A 130 -6.05 12.65 13.95
N THR A 131 -6.71 11.83 13.12
CA THR A 131 -7.51 12.29 11.97
C THR A 131 -8.95 12.63 12.37
N MET A 132 -9.41 12.24 13.56
CA MET A 132 -10.77 12.56 14.05
C MET A 132 -10.93 14.05 14.35
N ARG A 133 -12.00 14.66 13.83
CA ARG A 133 -12.23 16.12 13.89
C ARG A 133 -12.28 16.70 15.30
N GLU A 134 -12.89 16.00 16.24
CA GLU A 134 -13.11 16.48 17.62
C GLU A 134 -12.12 15.89 18.63
N PHE A 135 -11.12 15.14 18.18
CA PHE A 135 -10.19 14.49 19.07
C PHE A 135 -9.04 15.43 19.50
N LYS A 136 -8.90 15.62 20.81
CA LYS A 136 -7.76 16.36 21.37
C LYS A 136 -6.52 15.47 21.35
N GLY A 137 -5.65 15.67 20.36
CA GLY A 137 -4.40 14.92 20.15
C GLY A 137 -3.31 15.14 21.21
N THR A 138 -3.63 14.97 22.49
CA THR A 138 -2.66 15.02 23.59
C THR A 138 -2.24 13.61 24.00
N VAL A 139 -1.02 13.46 24.52
CA VAL A 139 -0.51 12.16 25.04
C VAL A 139 -1.49 11.55 26.03
N SER A 140 -2.05 12.36 26.93
CA SER A 140 -3.00 11.89 27.95
C SER A 140 -4.33 11.40 27.36
N ALA A 141 -4.84 12.08 26.33
CA ALA A 141 -6.10 11.66 25.69
C ALA A 141 -5.92 10.35 24.91
N ILE A 142 -4.81 10.22 24.18
CA ILE A 142 -4.46 9.01 23.43
C ILE A 142 -4.24 7.83 24.38
N SER A 143 -3.42 8.02 25.43
CA SER A 143 -3.15 7.01 26.46
C SER A 143 -4.45 6.49 27.09
N LYS A 144 -5.37 7.41 27.44
CA LYS A 144 -6.67 7.04 28.01
C LYS A 144 -7.56 6.28 27.01
N LYS A 145 -7.62 6.70 25.74
CA LYS A 145 -8.50 6.06 24.75
C LYS A 145 -8.02 4.70 24.27
N LEU A 146 -6.71 4.50 24.17
CA LEU A 146 -6.14 3.23 23.71
C LEU A 146 -5.71 2.31 24.86
N ASN A 147 -5.88 2.75 26.11
CA ASN A 147 -5.40 2.07 27.32
C ASN A 147 -3.89 1.72 27.22
N LEU A 148 -3.06 2.74 26.94
CA LEU A 148 -1.62 2.63 26.74
C LEU A 148 -0.84 3.43 27.78
N GLN A 149 0.40 3.02 28.07
CA GLN A 149 1.31 3.83 28.86
C GLN A 149 1.67 5.12 28.11
N LYS A 150 1.78 6.23 28.85
CA LYS A 150 2.12 7.55 28.26
C LYS A 150 3.47 7.51 27.54
N THR A 151 4.44 6.76 28.08
CA THR A 151 5.77 6.57 27.48
C THR A 151 5.68 5.91 26.09
N ASP A 152 4.84 4.89 25.92
CA ASP A 152 4.65 4.21 24.63
C ASP A 152 4.02 5.15 23.60
N VAL A 153 3.04 5.95 24.04
CA VAL A 153 2.39 6.96 23.21
C VAL A 153 3.39 8.03 22.76
N GLU A 154 4.25 8.51 23.66
CA GLU A 154 5.29 9.50 23.34
C GLU A 154 6.29 8.94 22.33
N VAL A 155 6.78 7.71 22.53
CA VAL A 155 7.70 7.04 21.60
C VAL A 155 7.05 6.89 20.22
N ALA A 156 5.78 6.46 20.17
CA ALA A 156 5.05 6.31 18.93
C ALA A 156 4.88 7.65 18.18
N LEU A 157 4.47 8.71 18.89
CA LEU A 157 4.27 10.03 18.30
C LEU A 157 5.58 10.63 17.76
N GLN A 158 6.70 10.48 18.49
CA GLN A 158 8.00 10.93 17.99
C GLN A 158 8.45 10.14 16.75
N CYS A 159 8.22 8.83 16.73
CA CYS A 159 8.50 8.02 15.56
C CYS A 159 7.64 8.45 14.35
N LEU A 160 6.32 8.58 14.53
CA LEU A 160 5.39 9.06 13.50
C LEU A 160 5.78 10.46 13.00
N LYS A 161 6.25 11.35 13.88
CA LYS A 161 6.75 12.69 13.53
C LYS A 161 7.98 12.62 12.64
N ARG A 162 8.97 11.81 13.03
CA ARG A 162 10.21 11.60 12.28
C ARG A 162 9.94 11.06 10.88
N LEU A 163 8.91 10.21 10.75
CA LEU A 163 8.49 9.63 9.48
C LEU A 163 7.57 10.57 8.66
N GLY A 164 7.22 11.74 9.19
CA GLY A 164 6.40 12.74 8.50
C GLY A 164 4.90 12.47 8.51
N PHE A 165 4.41 11.59 9.38
CA PHE A 165 2.99 11.25 9.48
C PHE A 165 2.20 12.19 10.40
N VAL A 166 2.84 12.76 11.41
CA VAL A 166 2.20 13.67 12.37
C VAL A 166 3.05 14.91 12.62
N ARG A 167 2.38 16.01 12.97
CA ARG A 167 2.99 17.25 13.44
C ARG A 167 2.49 17.60 14.83
N VAL A 168 3.18 18.52 15.49
CA VAL A 168 2.79 19.04 16.81
C VAL A 168 2.74 20.55 16.78
N GLU A 169 1.63 21.11 17.25
CA GLU A 169 1.39 22.56 17.36
C GLU A 169 0.83 22.85 18.76
N LYS A 170 1.47 23.76 19.52
CA LYS A 170 1.04 24.13 20.88
C LYS A 170 0.75 22.90 21.79
N ALA A 171 1.62 21.89 21.74
CA ALA A 171 1.51 20.61 22.47
C ALA A 171 0.32 19.70 22.07
N VAL A 172 -0.36 19.99 20.95
CA VAL A 172 -1.38 19.13 20.36
C VAL A 172 -0.82 18.49 19.10
N TRP A 173 -0.97 17.17 18.99
CA TRP A 173 -0.56 16.38 17.84
C TRP A 173 -1.67 16.35 16.79
N HIS A 174 -1.27 16.39 15.52
CA HIS A 174 -2.16 16.38 14.37
C HIS A 174 -1.60 15.45 13.29
N ALA A 175 -2.45 14.67 12.64
CA ALA A 175 -2.06 13.91 11.45
C ALA A 175 -1.77 14.86 10.27
N ILE A 176 -0.81 14.48 9.41
CA ILE A 176 -0.40 15.26 8.22
C ILE A 176 -1.20 14.86 6.96
N SER A 177 -1.85 13.69 6.96
CA SER A 177 -2.72 13.24 5.84
C SER A 177 -3.82 12.29 6.30
N ASP A 178 -4.72 11.88 5.40
CA ASP A 178 -5.95 11.19 5.80
C ASP A 178 -5.84 9.66 5.85
N ASN A 179 -4.78 9.02 5.35
CA ASN A 179 -4.73 7.55 5.36
C ASN A 179 -3.32 6.93 5.39
N LEU A 180 -3.08 6.11 6.41
CA LEU A 180 -1.96 5.18 6.50
C LEU A 180 -2.47 3.79 6.07
N LYS A 181 -2.23 3.40 4.81
CA LYS A 181 -2.53 2.03 4.35
C LYS A 181 -1.25 1.23 4.22
N VAL A 182 -1.19 0.12 4.95
CA VAL A 182 -0.13 -0.87 4.86
C VAL A 182 -0.40 -1.77 3.65
N LYS A 183 0.48 -1.78 2.66
CA LYS A 183 0.37 -2.80 1.59
C LYS A 183 0.82 -4.16 2.12
N SER A 184 0.05 -5.19 1.81
CA SER A 184 0.45 -6.57 2.07
C SER A 184 1.72 -6.90 1.29
N ALA A 185 2.77 -7.29 2.02
CA ALA A 185 4.04 -7.75 1.49
C ALA A 185 4.57 -8.85 2.43
N PRO A 186 5.38 -9.80 1.92
CA PRO A 186 6.01 -10.80 2.77
C PRO A 186 7.04 -10.14 3.70
N SER A 187 6.61 -9.80 4.91
CA SER A 187 7.45 -9.16 5.93
C SER A 187 7.13 -9.67 7.33
N SER A 188 8.16 -9.86 8.15
CA SER A 188 8.02 -10.20 9.58
C SER A 188 7.22 -9.13 10.33
N ALA A 189 7.43 -7.86 9.99
CA ALA A 189 6.67 -6.73 10.52
C ALA A 189 5.17 -6.85 10.24
N ILE A 190 4.80 -7.28 9.02
CA ILE A 190 3.40 -7.41 8.61
C ILE A 190 2.73 -8.57 9.37
N ARG A 191 3.43 -9.71 9.50
CA ARG A 191 2.96 -10.82 10.34
C ARG A 191 2.81 -10.42 11.81
N PHE A 192 3.76 -9.63 12.33
CA PHE A 192 3.71 -9.12 13.70
C PHE A 192 2.51 -8.19 13.92
N TYR A 193 2.25 -7.27 13.00
CA TYR A 193 1.05 -6.41 13.02
C TYR A 193 -0.25 -7.24 12.99
N HIS A 194 -0.39 -8.16 12.04
CA HIS A 194 -1.59 -9.00 11.94
C HIS A 194 -1.82 -9.88 13.17
N ARG A 195 -0.75 -10.40 13.79
CA ARG A 195 -0.86 -11.17 15.04
C ARG A 195 -1.44 -10.33 16.18
N GLN A 196 -0.98 -9.08 16.32
CA GLN A 196 -1.53 -8.16 17.31
C GLN A 196 -3.00 -7.80 17.03
N MET A 197 -3.38 -7.67 15.75
CA MET A 197 -4.80 -7.47 15.37
C MET A 197 -5.67 -8.66 15.74
N LEU A 198 -5.19 -9.88 15.50
CA LEU A 198 -5.90 -11.10 15.88
C LEU A 198 -6.03 -11.24 17.40
N ASP A 199 -5.00 -10.90 18.17
CA ASP A 199 -5.07 -10.86 19.65
C ASP A 199 -6.13 -9.87 20.13
N ARG A 200 -6.24 -8.71 19.48
CA ARG A 200 -7.29 -7.72 19.78
C ARG A 200 -8.68 -8.18 19.43
N ALA A 201 -8.85 -8.81 18.27
CA ALA A 201 -10.12 -9.43 17.90
C ALA A 201 -10.51 -10.52 18.92
N SER A 202 -9.54 -11.33 19.36
CA SER A 202 -9.77 -12.34 20.39
C SER A 202 -10.23 -11.71 21.73
N LYS A 203 -9.60 -10.61 22.17
CA LYS A 203 -10.02 -9.89 23.38
C LYS A 203 -11.40 -9.25 23.23
N ALA A 204 -11.71 -8.70 22.06
CA ALA A 204 -13.01 -8.09 21.79
C ALA A 204 -14.18 -9.08 21.93
N LEU A 205 -13.96 -10.37 21.65
CA LEU A 205 -14.99 -11.40 21.89
C LEU A 205 -15.44 -11.46 23.36
N GLU A 206 -14.51 -11.25 24.29
CA GLU A 206 -14.72 -11.33 25.74
C GLU A 206 -15.09 -9.97 26.36
N GLU A 207 -14.47 -8.89 25.88
CA GLU A 207 -14.52 -7.57 26.52
C GLU A 207 -15.60 -6.64 25.96
N GLN A 208 -16.07 -6.84 24.72
CA GLN A 208 -17.05 -5.97 24.06
C GLN A 208 -18.45 -6.59 24.04
N LYS A 209 -19.47 -5.74 24.07
CA LYS A 209 -20.87 -6.16 23.94
C LYS A 209 -21.14 -6.69 22.53
N PHE A 210 -22.19 -7.51 22.39
CA PHE A 210 -22.58 -8.08 21.11
C PHE A 210 -22.84 -7.00 20.04
N GLU A 211 -23.43 -5.86 20.42
CA GLU A 211 -23.78 -4.77 19.51
C GLU A 211 -22.57 -3.93 19.06
N GLU A 212 -21.43 -4.06 19.75
CA GLU A 212 -20.19 -3.31 19.47
C GLU A 212 -19.25 -4.09 18.55
N ARG A 213 -19.56 -5.36 18.24
CA ARG A 213 -18.68 -6.25 17.46
C ARG A 213 -19.45 -7.09 16.46
N GLU A 214 -18.83 -7.31 15.31
CA GLU A 214 -19.34 -8.23 14.29
C GLU A 214 -18.29 -9.32 14.03
N PHE A 215 -18.63 -10.57 14.35
CA PHE A 215 -17.79 -11.74 14.12
C PHE A 215 -18.54 -12.75 13.28
N SER A 216 -18.25 -12.75 11.98
CA SER A 216 -18.81 -13.70 11.03
C SER A 216 -17.69 -14.42 10.27
N ASN A 217 -17.94 -15.69 9.94
CA ASN A 217 -17.04 -16.50 9.15
C ASN A 217 -17.81 -17.52 8.32
N ILE A 218 -17.15 -18.04 7.29
CA ILE A 218 -17.65 -19.10 6.44
C ILE A 218 -16.52 -20.10 6.18
N THR A 219 -16.85 -21.39 6.14
CA THR A 219 -15.92 -22.45 5.73
C THR A 219 -16.43 -23.06 4.43
N LEU A 220 -15.59 -23.10 3.40
CA LEU A 220 -15.98 -23.53 2.06
C LEU A 220 -14.82 -24.18 1.32
N THR A 221 -15.14 -25.06 0.37
CA THR A 221 -14.19 -25.58 -0.61
C THR A 221 -14.04 -24.57 -1.75
N VAL A 222 -12.80 -24.37 -2.23
CA VAL A 222 -12.46 -23.37 -3.24
C VAL A 222 -11.80 -24.01 -4.44
N ASP A 223 -12.10 -23.49 -5.63
CA ASP A 223 -11.20 -23.64 -6.77
C ASP A 223 -9.96 -22.74 -6.54
N PRO A 224 -8.74 -23.30 -6.45
CA PRO A 224 -7.52 -22.51 -6.26
C PRO A 224 -7.30 -21.43 -7.32
N SER A 225 -7.82 -21.61 -8.55
CA SER A 225 -7.73 -20.62 -9.63
C SER A 225 -8.46 -19.30 -9.30
N GLN A 226 -9.45 -19.35 -8.41
CA GLN A 226 -10.29 -18.21 -8.03
C GLN A 226 -9.71 -17.38 -6.88
N ILE A 227 -8.63 -17.86 -6.23
CA ILE A 227 -8.09 -17.24 -5.01
C ILE A 227 -7.62 -15.80 -5.24
N ASP A 228 -6.97 -15.51 -6.37
CA ASP A 228 -6.48 -14.16 -6.63
C ASP A 228 -7.62 -13.18 -6.95
N LEU A 229 -8.68 -13.65 -7.61
CA LEU A 229 -9.92 -12.87 -7.77
C LEU A 229 -10.59 -12.60 -6.42
N ALA A 230 -10.66 -13.61 -5.53
CA ALA A 230 -11.22 -13.45 -4.20
C ALA A 230 -10.45 -12.40 -3.37
N LYS A 231 -9.10 -12.45 -3.38
CA LYS A 231 -8.27 -11.42 -2.72
C LYS A 231 -8.55 -10.02 -3.25
N LYS A 232 -8.73 -9.87 -4.57
CA LYS A 232 -9.08 -8.59 -5.18
C LYS A 232 -10.43 -8.08 -4.66
N LYS A 233 -11.46 -8.93 -4.65
CA LYS A 233 -12.79 -8.61 -4.11
C LYS A 233 -12.75 -8.22 -2.63
N ILE A 234 -11.94 -8.91 -1.81
CA ILE A 234 -11.74 -8.54 -0.40
C ILE A 234 -11.14 -7.13 -0.28
N SER A 235 -10.14 -6.80 -1.10
CA SER A 235 -9.54 -5.47 -1.10
C SER A 235 -10.52 -4.37 -1.56
N GLU A 236 -11.38 -4.68 -2.52
CA GLU A 236 -12.46 -3.79 -2.99
C GLU A 236 -13.48 -3.57 -1.87
N PHE A 237 -13.97 -4.65 -1.26
CA PHE A 237 -14.87 -4.62 -0.10
C PHE A 237 -14.32 -3.77 1.04
N GLN A 238 -13.06 -3.93 1.42
CA GLN A 238 -12.46 -3.10 2.48
C GLN A 238 -12.45 -1.61 2.13
N SER A 239 -12.28 -1.28 0.84
CA SER A 239 -12.30 0.11 0.38
C SER A 239 -13.72 0.67 0.36
N GLU A 240 -14.70 -0.13 -0.06
CA GLU A 240 -16.12 0.21 -0.01
C GLU A 240 -16.61 0.40 1.43
N MET A 241 -16.24 -0.48 2.35
CA MET A 241 -16.55 -0.35 3.77
C MET A 241 -15.94 0.90 4.39
N ALA A 242 -14.68 1.22 4.04
CA ALA A 242 -14.05 2.45 4.51
C ALA A 242 -14.84 3.69 4.05
N GLN A 243 -15.29 3.73 2.79
CA GLN A 243 -16.12 4.82 2.26
C GLN A 243 -17.52 4.86 2.90
N LEU A 244 -18.13 3.70 3.16
CA LEU A 244 -19.43 3.59 3.80
C LEU A 244 -19.41 4.12 5.24
N LEU A 245 -18.35 3.80 5.98
CA LEU A 245 -18.18 4.17 7.39
C LEU A 245 -17.59 5.57 7.57
N GLU A 246 -17.07 6.19 6.50
CA GLU A 246 -16.59 7.57 6.51
C GLU A 246 -17.76 8.53 6.73
N GLY A 247 -17.80 9.15 7.92
CA GLY A 247 -18.94 9.95 8.37
C GLY A 247 -18.59 11.43 8.53
N LYS A 248 -19.62 12.25 8.80
CA LYS A 248 -19.41 13.65 9.21
C LYS A 248 -19.00 13.78 10.69
N LYS A 249 -19.18 12.71 11.46
CA LYS A 249 -18.96 12.60 12.92
C LYS A 249 -18.16 11.33 13.23
N ASP A 250 -16.84 11.41 13.08
CA ASP A 250 -15.95 10.28 13.35
C ASP A 250 -15.63 10.25 14.85
N THR A 251 -16.49 9.60 15.63
CA THR A 251 -16.38 9.55 17.11
C THR A 251 -15.81 8.23 17.63
N GLU A 252 -15.87 7.17 16.84
CA GLU A 252 -15.48 5.82 17.22
C GLU A 252 -14.35 5.28 16.33
N LEU A 253 -13.44 4.51 16.93
CA LEU A 253 -12.34 3.87 16.21
C LEU A 253 -12.61 2.38 16.06
N TYR A 254 -12.88 1.94 14.84
CA TYR A 254 -13.07 0.53 14.50
C TYR A 254 -11.91 -0.02 13.67
N GLN A 255 -11.59 -1.30 13.89
CA GLN A 255 -10.65 -2.06 13.08
C GLN A 255 -11.42 -3.13 12.30
N LEU A 256 -11.51 -2.97 10.97
CA LEU A 256 -12.01 -4.03 10.09
C LEU A 256 -10.84 -4.91 9.61
N SER A 257 -10.91 -6.20 9.92
CA SER A 257 -9.94 -7.18 9.43
C SER A 257 -10.67 -8.35 8.77
N VAL A 258 -10.23 -8.75 7.58
CA VAL A 258 -10.78 -9.90 6.84
C VAL A 258 -9.65 -10.89 6.59
N GLN A 259 -9.82 -12.15 6.99
CA GLN A 259 -8.83 -13.19 6.79
C GLN A 259 -9.34 -14.27 5.82
N LEU A 260 -8.57 -14.55 4.78
CA LEU A 260 -8.77 -15.68 3.87
C LEU A 260 -7.48 -16.52 3.89
N PHE A 261 -7.56 -17.74 4.43
CA PHE A 261 -6.41 -18.63 4.58
C PHE A 261 -6.81 -20.09 4.35
N LYS A 262 -5.83 -20.92 3.98
CA LYS A 262 -6.04 -22.36 3.83
C LYS A 262 -6.10 -23.00 5.22
N LEU A 263 -7.10 -23.84 5.47
CA LEU A 263 -7.20 -24.65 6.69
C LEU A 263 -6.43 -25.97 6.58
N VAL A 264 -6.32 -26.53 5.38
CA VAL A 264 -5.63 -27.79 5.12
C VAL A 264 -4.27 -27.56 4.47
N ASN A 265 -3.28 -28.33 4.90
CA ASN A 265 -1.96 -28.33 4.28
C ASN A 265 -2.01 -29.07 2.94
N SER A 266 -1.36 -28.55 1.91
CA SER A 266 -1.29 -29.18 0.59
C SER A 266 -0.33 -30.39 0.53
N LYS A 267 -0.11 -31.08 1.64
CA LYS A 267 0.67 -32.32 1.69
C LYS A 267 -0.26 -33.50 1.90
N GLU A 268 -0.88 -33.93 0.81
CA GLU A 268 -1.34 -35.30 0.62
C GLU A 268 -0.91 -35.72 -0.78
N ASN A 269 0.36 -36.10 -0.89
CA ASN A 269 0.81 -37.14 -1.81
C ASN A 269 1.63 -38.07 -0.93
N GLU A 270 0.99 -39.14 -0.48
CA GLU A 270 1.55 -40.46 -0.14
C GLU A 270 0.55 -41.21 0.76
N LEU A 271 -0.40 -41.90 0.12
CA LEU A 271 -0.64 -43.34 0.26
C LEU A 271 -1.57 -43.82 -0.87
#